data_AF-A0A674IZJ2-F1
#
_entry.id   AF-A0A674IZJ2-F1
#
_cell.length_a   1.000
_cell.length_b   1.000
_cell.length_c   1.000
_cell.angle_alpha   90.00
_cell.angle_beta   90.00
_cell.angle_gamma   90.00
#
_symmetry.space_group_name_H-M   'P 1'
#
loop_
_entity.id
_entity.type
_entity.pdbx_description
1 polymer ?
#
loop_
_entity_poly.entity_id
_entity_poly.type
_entity_poly.pdbx_seq_one_letter_code
_entity_poly.pdbx_strand_id
1 'polypeptide(L)'
;MLHCFGSYILADMLLGEAPIDYFSNNSSVLLATAVWYLIFFCPMNLFYKCVSFLPVKLIFVAMKEVVRVRKIAIGVHHAHHHYHHGWFIMVVTGWVKGSGIALVSNFEQLLRGVWKPETNEILHMTFPTKASLYGAILFTLQQTHWLPISKANLIFFFTMFMIYITKLGGHITTGVHSQAGGDTAAWGRYIPTQVWSRGVCVCILPQGKESDWKS
;
A
#
# COMPACT_ATOMS: atom_id res chain seq x y z
N MET A 1 -11.42 -1.36 6.57
CA MET A 1 -10.38 -1.99 7.42
C MET A 1 -9.42 -2.85 6.62
N LEU A 2 -9.91 -3.85 5.87
CA LEU A 2 -9.07 -4.75 5.06
C LEU A 2 -8.11 -4.00 4.09
N HIS A 3 -8.54 -2.92 3.44
CA HIS A 3 -7.66 -2.10 2.59
C HIS A 3 -6.60 -1.30 3.35
N CYS A 4 -6.86 -0.90 4.60
CA CYS A 4 -5.91 -0.11 5.39
C CYS A 4 -4.86 -1.03 6.05
N PHE A 5 -5.29 -2.21 6.49
CA PHE A 5 -4.48 -3.14 7.29
C PHE A 5 -4.08 -4.43 6.56
N GLY A 6 -4.56 -4.68 5.35
CA GLY A 6 -4.36 -5.95 4.64
C GLY A 6 -2.89 -6.30 4.41
N SER A 7 -2.02 -5.31 4.19
CA SER A 7 -0.57 -5.53 4.12
C SER A 7 0.04 -6.07 5.42
N TYR A 8 -0.48 -5.69 6.59
CA TYR A 8 0.01 -6.17 7.88
C TYR A 8 -0.54 -7.58 8.14
N ILE A 9 -1.85 -7.77 8.00
CA ILE A 9 -2.51 -9.07 8.12
C ILE A 9 -1.80 -10.14 7.27
N LEU A 10 -1.50 -9.83 6.00
CA LEU A 10 -0.86 -10.77 5.09
C LEU A 10 0.61 -11.05 5.46
N ALA A 11 1.32 -10.06 6.02
CA ALA A 11 2.68 -10.26 6.51
C ALA A 11 2.69 -11.10 7.80
N ASP A 12 1.79 -10.82 8.74
CA ASP A 12 1.69 -11.53 10.02
C ASP A 12 1.31 -13.01 9.76
N MET A 13 0.37 -13.26 8.84
CA MET A 13 0.06 -14.64 8.40
C MET A 13 1.27 -15.36 7.77
N LEU A 14 2.13 -14.64 7.04
CA LEU A 14 3.32 -15.22 6.42
C LEU A 14 4.41 -15.56 7.44
N LEU A 15 4.55 -14.74 8.50
CA LEU A 15 5.47 -14.99 9.61
C LEU A 15 4.91 -15.97 10.65
N GLY A 16 3.63 -16.32 10.59
CA GLY A 16 2.97 -17.17 11.58
C GLY A 16 2.58 -16.42 12.87
N GLU A 17 2.54 -15.09 12.82
CA GLU A 17 2.05 -14.22 13.89
C GLU A 17 0.51 -14.09 13.83
N ALA A 18 -0.08 -13.60 14.93
CA ALA A 18 -1.53 -13.42 14.97
C ALA A 18 -1.97 -12.29 14.01
N PRO A 19 -2.81 -12.56 12.99
CA PRO A 19 -3.22 -11.56 12.00
C PRO A 19 -4.04 -10.39 12.59
N ILE A 20 -4.50 -10.55 13.83
CA ILE A 20 -5.30 -9.54 14.54
C ILE A 20 -4.43 -8.62 15.42
N ASP A 21 -3.13 -8.89 15.55
CA ASP A 21 -2.25 -8.16 16.48
C ASP A 21 -2.22 -6.65 16.18
N TYR A 22 -2.27 -6.28 14.90
CA TYR A 22 -2.30 -4.87 14.49
C TYR A 22 -3.58 -4.12 14.94
N PHE A 23 -4.69 -4.83 15.24
CA PHE A 23 -5.91 -4.21 15.76
C PHE A 23 -5.79 -3.77 17.23
N SER A 24 -4.76 -4.22 17.94
CA SER A 24 -4.43 -3.73 19.29
C SER A 24 -4.09 -2.22 19.29
N ASN A 25 -3.62 -1.68 18.15
CA ASN A 25 -3.39 -0.24 17.99
C ASN A 25 -4.71 0.53 17.80
N ASN A 26 -5.38 0.83 18.92
CA ASN A 26 -6.63 1.58 18.96
C ASN A 26 -6.56 2.90 18.19
N SER A 27 -5.45 3.65 18.27
CA SER A 27 -5.28 4.93 17.54
C SER A 27 -5.34 4.75 16.03
N SER A 28 -4.68 3.70 15.51
CA SER A 28 -4.67 3.35 14.08
C SER A 28 -6.07 2.93 13.61
N VAL A 29 -6.74 2.10 14.41
CA VAL A 29 -8.10 1.63 14.10
C VAL A 29 -9.11 2.77 14.13
N LEU A 30 -9.08 3.63 15.16
CA LEU A 30 -9.94 4.81 15.29
C LEU A 30 -9.74 5.80 14.16
N LEU A 31 -8.49 6.00 13.75
CA LEU A 31 -8.19 6.88 12.63
C LEU A 31 -8.73 6.32 11.31
N ALA A 32 -8.55 5.02 11.07
CA ALA A 32 -9.07 4.36 9.89
C ALA A 32 -10.61 4.38 9.85
N THR A 33 -11.28 4.20 10.99
CA THR A 33 -12.75 4.29 11.09
C THR A 33 -13.23 5.72 10.91
N ALA A 34 -12.53 6.72 11.46
CA ALA A 34 -12.86 8.13 11.27
C ALA A 34 -12.73 8.54 9.79
N VAL A 35 -11.64 8.18 9.11
CA VAL A 35 -11.45 8.44 7.68
C VAL A 35 -12.54 7.75 6.86
N TRP A 36 -12.85 6.49 7.16
CA TRP A 36 -13.93 5.76 6.51
C TRP A 36 -15.28 6.45 6.71
N TYR A 37 -15.61 6.87 7.93
CA TYR A 37 -16.86 7.55 8.24
C TYR A 37 -16.97 8.89 7.51
N LEU A 38 -15.90 9.70 7.51
CA LEU A 38 -15.87 10.99 6.81
C LEU A 38 -15.99 10.84 5.28
N ILE A 39 -15.51 9.75 4.69
CA ILE A 39 -15.69 9.50 3.25
C ILE A 39 -17.14 9.22 2.89
N PHE A 40 -17.82 8.38 3.69
CA PHE A 40 -19.14 7.87 3.33
C PHE A 40 -20.31 8.70 3.87
N PHE A 41 -20.15 9.30 5.06
CA PHE A 41 -21.25 9.92 5.81
C PHE A 41 -21.10 11.43 6.01
N CYS A 42 -20.05 12.06 5.46
CA CYS A 42 -19.89 13.51 5.57
C CYS A 42 -21.01 14.25 4.80
N PRO A 43 -21.77 15.15 5.45
CA PRO A 43 -22.83 15.90 4.79
C PRO A 43 -22.28 16.72 3.62
N MET A 44 -23.05 16.79 2.52
CA MET A 44 -22.68 17.48 1.27
C MET A 44 -21.45 16.91 0.53
N ASN A 45 -20.94 15.73 0.92
CA ASN A 45 -19.74 15.11 0.35
C ASN A 45 -18.52 16.07 0.32
N LEU A 46 -18.45 17.00 1.28
CA LEU A 46 -17.43 18.04 1.31
C LEU A 46 -16.03 17.43 1.43
N PHE A 47 -15.87 16.48 2.35
CA PHE A 47 -14.60 15.78 2.55
C PHE A 47 -14.12 15.13 1.26
N TYR A 48 -14.99 14.37 0.58
CA TYR A 48 -14.68 13.72 -0.70
C TYR A 48 -14.35 14.72 -1.82
N LYS A 49 -14.98 15.90 -1.86
CA LYS A 49 -14.66 16.94 -2.85
C LYS A 49 -13.31 17.60 -2.60
N CYS A 50 -13.02 18.00 -1.35
CA CYS A 50 -11.76 18.66 -0.98
C CYS A 50 -10.55 17.82 -1.37
N VAL A 51 -10.68 16.51 -1.21
CA VAL A 51 -9.61 15.57 -1.40
C VAL A 51 -9.51 14.93 -2.78
N SER A 52 -10.61 15.01 -3.54
CA SER A 52 -10.62 14.68 -4.96
C SER A 52 -10.05 15.83 -5.80
N PHE A 53 -9.83 17.00 -5.20
CA PHE A 53 -9.14 18.12 -5.85
C PHE A 53 -7.74 17.70 -6.28
N LEU A 54 -7.39 17.97 -7.54
CA LEU A 54 -6.21 17.43 -8.21
C LEU A 54 -4.89 17.67 -7.45
N PRO A 55 -4.54 18.89 -6.99
CA PRO A 55 -3.29 19.11 -6.26
C PRO A 55 -3.28 18.41 -4.89
N VAL A 56 -4.41 18.37 -4.19
CA VAL A 56 -4.54 17.67 -2.90
C VAL A 56 -4.39 16.15 -3.10
N LYS A 57 -5.06 15.60 -4.13
CA LYS A 57 -4.93 14.20 -4.53
C LYS A 57 -3.50 13.83 -4.86
N LEU A 58 -2.76 14.70 -5.56
CA LEU A 58 -1.36 14.49 -5.90
C LEU A 58 -0.44 14.44 -4.68
N ILE A 59 -0.73 15.19 -3.61
CA ILE A 59 0.00 15.13 -2.34
C ILE A 59 -0.28 13.80 -1.64
N PHE A 60 -1.55 13.40 -1.53
CA PHE A 60 -1.91 12.12 -0.92
C PHE A 60 -1.31 10.92 -1.66
N VAL A 61 -1.27 10.94 -2.99
CA VAL A 61 -0.63 9.89 -3.78
C VAL A 61 0.87 9.82 -3.49
N ALA A 62 1.56 10.96 -3.40
CA ALA A 62 2.98 10.99 -3.07
C ALA A 62 3.24 10.45 -1.65
N MET A 63 2.48 10.90 -0.66
CA MET A 63 2.58 10.40 0.72
C MET A 63 2.33 8.89 0.80
N LYS A 64 1.39 8.36 0.01
CA LYS A 64 1.07 6.93 -0.02
C LYS A 64 2.26 6.11 -0.47
N GLU A 65 2.98 6.56 -1.49
CA GLU A 65 4.18 5.88 -1.98
C GLU A 65 5.34 5.98 -0.97
N VAL A 66 5.47 7.08 -0.23
CA VAL A 66 6.42 7.18 0.90
C VAL A 66 6.11 6.12 1.97
N VAL A 67 4.85 6.01 2.36
CA VAL A 67 4.42 4.99 3.33
C VAL A 67 4.67 3.58 2.79
N ARG A 68 4.39 3.32 1.51
CA ARG A 68 4.63 2.00 0.91
C ARG A 68 6.10 1.57 1.04
N VAL A 69 7.04 2.45 0.70
CA VAL A 69 8.47 2.15 0.79
C VAL A 69 8.89 1.85 2.22
N ARG A 70 8.41 2.64 3.19
CA ARG A 70 8.66 2.39 4.62
C ARG A 70 8.12 1.04 5.06
N LYS A 71 6.91 0.65 4.63
CA LYS A 71 6.33 -0.67 4.92
C LYS A 71 7.20 -1.81 4.39
N ILE A 72 7.75 -1.67 3.18
CA ILE A 72 8.65 -2.67 2.60
C ILE A 72 9.91 -2.79 3.46
N ALA A 73 10.56 -1.67 3.79
CA ALA A 73 11.78 -1.65 4.59
C ALA A 73 11.55 -2.26 5.99
N ILE A 74 10.46 -1.88 6.68
CA ILE A 74 10.07 -2.44 7.98
C ILE A 74 9.76 -3.94 7.84
N GLY A 75 9.14 -4.39 6.75
CA GLY A 75 8.88 -5.81 6.50
C GLY A 75 10.15 -6.64 6.36
N VAL A 76 11.11 -6.15 5.58
CA VAL A 76 12.42 -6.80 5.41
C VAL A 76 13.16 -6.85 6.74
N HIS A 77 13.15 -5.75 7.50
CA HIS A 77 13.81 -5.70 8.81
C HIS A 77 13.18 -6.64 9.83
N HIS A 78 11.84 -6.67 9.90
CA HIS A 78 11.07 -7.57 10.77
C HIS A 78 11.34 -9.05 10.46
N ALA A 79 11.36 -9.40 9.17
CA ALA A 79 11.69 -10.75 8.73
C ALA A 79 13.15 -11.12 9.03
N HIS A 80 14.08 -10.16 8.91
CA HIS A 80 15.48 -10.38 9.25
C HIS A 80 15.70 -10.62 10.74
N HIS A 81 14.93 -9.97 11.61
CA HIS A 81 14.99 -10.22 13.05
C HIS A 81 14.55 -11.65 13.41
N HIS A 82 13.53 -12.18 12.74
CA HIS A 82 13.07 -13.56 12.94
C HIS A 82 13.97 -14.59 12.25
N TYR A 83 14.51 -14.26 11.08
CA TYR A 83 15.29 -15.17 10.23
C TYR A 83 16.55 -14.48 9.70
N HIS A 84 17.63 -14.51 10.47
CA HIS A 84 18.90 -13.82 10.13
C HIS A 84 19.49 -14.20 8.76
N HIS A 85 19.28 -15.43 8.27
CA HIS A 85 19.77 -15.90 6.96
C HIS A 85 18.66 -16.26 5.98
N GLY A 86 17.41 -15.88 6.27
CA GLY A 86 16.24 -16.17 5.45
C GLY A 86 16.02 -15.17 4.31
N TRP A 87 16.93 -15.08 3.34
CA TRP A 87 16.84 -14.07 2.26
C TRP A 87 15.53 -14.11 1.49
N PHE A 88 15.02 -15.31 1.22
CA PHE A 88 13.72 -15.48 0.56
C PHE A 88 12.57 -14.93 1.42
N ILE A 89 12.55 -15.25 2.72
CA ILE A 89 11.51 -14.80 3.66
C ILE A 89 11.52 -13.27 3.80
N MET A 90 12.70 -12.65 3.81
CA MET A 90 12.86 -11.19 3.80
C MET A 90 12.23 -10.55 2.56
N VAL A 91 12.53 -11.09 1.37
CA VAL A 91 11.98 -10.59 0.11
C VAL A 91 10.46 -10.78 0.05
N VAL A 92 9.95 -11.96 0.40
CA VAL A 92 8.49 -12.22 0.35
C VAL A 92 7.76 -11.34 1.37
N THR A 93 8.24 -11.22 2.61
CA THR A 93 7.63 -10.35 3.62
C THR A 93 7.63 -8.89 3.17
N GLY A 94 8.77 -8.39 2.66
CA GLY A 94 8.87 -7.02 2.14
C GLY A 94 7.92 -6.77 0.97
N TRP A 95 7.84 -7.71 0.03
CA TRP A 95 6.96 -7.64 -1.12
C TRP A 95 5.48 -7.64 -0.70
N VAL A 96 5.10 -8.52 0.21
CA VAL A 96 3.75 -8.60 0.80
C VAL A 96 3.39 -7.31 1.55
N LYS A 97 4.30 -6.71 2.34
CA LYS A 97 4.00 -5.42 2.99
C LYS A 97 3.81 -4.29 1.97
N GLY A 98 4.54 -4.30 0.86
CA GLY A 98 4.46 -3.29 -0.20
C GLY A 98 3.27 -3.44 -1.18
N SER A 99 2.84 -4.67 -1.45
CA SER A 99 1.78 -5.01 -2.42
C SER A 99 0.55 -5.68 -1.81
N GLY A 100 0.53 -5.92 -0.50
CA GLY A 100 -0.46 -6.76 0.16
C GLY A 100 -1.90 -6.30 -0.01
N ILE A 101 -2.18 -5.00 -0.15
CA ILE A 101 -3.52 -4.49 -0.46
C ILE A 101 -4.05 -5.06 -1.79
N ALA A 102 -3.14 -5.22 -2.74
CA ALA A 102 -3.40 -5.63 -4.10
C ALA A 102 -3.67 -7.15 -4.14
N LEU A 103 -2.87 -7.93 -3.42
CA LEU A 103 -3.09 -9.36 -3.16
C LEU A 103 -4.40 -9.62 -2.39
N VAL A 104 -4.63 -8.88 -1.32
CA VAL A 104 -5.82 -8.96 -0.46
C VAL A 104 -7.10 -8.54 -1.21
N SER A 105 -6.99 -7.72 -2.26
CA SER A 105 -8.16 -7.31 -3.03
C SER A 105 -8.81 -8.45 -3.85
N ASN A 106 -8.04 -9.47 -4.24
CA ASN A 106 -8.61 -10.66 -4.88
C ASN A 106 -9.42 -11.49 -3.86
N PHE A 107 -8.90 -11.60 -2.63
CA PHE A 107 -9.60 -12.26 -1.53
C PHE A 107 -10.84 -11.47 -1.09
N GLU A 108 -10.76 -10.14 -1.09
CA GLU A 108 -11.89 -9.27 -0.82
C GLU A 108 -13.03 -9.45 -1.84
N GLN A 109 -12.70 -9.58 -3.14
CA GLN A 109 -13.70 -9.87 -4.18
C GLN A 109 -14.41 -11.20 -3.91
N LEU A 110 -13.65 -12.24 -3.52
CA LEU A 110 -14.22 -13.52 -3.10
C LEU A 110 -15.14 -13.36 -1.88
N LEU A 111 -14.73 -12.63 -0.84
CA LEU A 111 -15.57 -12.34 0.34
C LEU A 111 -16.85 -11.56 0.00
N ARG A 112 -16.82 -10.73 -1.05
CA ARG A 112 -17.99 -10.00 -1.56
C ARG A 112 -18.89 -10.86 -2.47
N GLY A 113 -18.56 -12.13 -2.68
CA GLY A 113 -19.32 -13.04 -3.54
C GLY A 113 -19.10 -12.81 -5.04
N VAL A 114 -18.07 -12.05 -5.42
CA VAL A 114 -17.72 -11.78 -6.82
C VAL A 114 -16.42 -12.53 -7.14
N TRP A 115 -16.50 -13.62 -7.90
CA TRP A 115 -15.31 -14.36 -8.34
C TRP A 115 -14.94 -13.98 -9.77
N LYS A 116 -13.82 -13.27 -9.94
CA LYS A 116 -13.24 -12.92 -11.25
C LYS A 116 -11.81 -13.46 -11.34
N PRO A 117 -11.64 -14.73 -11.71
CA PRO A 117 -10.33 -15.40 -11.70
C PRO A 117 -9.40 -14.94 -12.84
N GLU A 118 -9.92 -14.20 -13.83
CA GLU A 118 -9.18 -13.78 -15.02
C GLU A 118 -8.15 -12.65 -14.74
N THR A 119 -8.31 -11.89 -13.65
CA THR A 119 -7.41 -10.78 -13.30
C THR A 119 -6.63 -11.05 -12.03
N ASN A 120 -5.74 -12.05 -12.07
CA ASN A 120 -4.83 -12.30 -10.95
C ASN A 120 -3.63 -11.34 -11.02
N GLU A 121 -3.36 -10.59 -9.95
CA GLU A 121 -2.16 -9.73 -9.87
C GLU A 121 -0.85 -10.51 -9.91
N ILE A 122 -0.89 -11.81 -9.59
CA ILE A 122 0.26 -12.72 -9.71
C ILE A 122 0.53 -13.04 -11.19
N LEU A 123 -0.51 -13.07 -12.03
CA LEU A 123 -0.42 -13.40 -13.45
C LEU A 123 -0.13 -12.17 -14.31
N HIS A 124 -0.81 -11.04 -14.04
CA HIS A 124 -0.54 -9.74 -14.67
C HIS A 124 -0.16 -8.72 -13.60
N MET A 125 1.13 -8.71 -13.25
CA MET A 125 1.63 -7.87 -12.17
C MET A 125 1.61 -6.39 -12.53
N THR A 126 0.88 -5.60 -11.74
CA THR A 126 0.82 -4.15 -11.91
C THR A 126 2.19 -3.51 -11.66
N PHE A 127 2.44 -2.36 -12.27
CA PHE A 127 3.69 -1.60 -12.08
C PHE A 127 4.09 -1.44 -10.59
N PRO A 128 3.21 -1.00 -9.68
CA PRO A 128 3.58 -0.85 -8.27
C PRO A 128 3.91 -2.18 -7.58
N THR A 129 3.29 -3.29 -7.97
CA THR A 129 3.61 -4.62 -7.43
C THR A 129 4.99 -5.07 -7.90
N LYS A 130 5.34 -4.86 -9.18
CA LYS A 130 6.71 -5.05 -9.71
C LYS A 130 7.74 -4.21 -8.99
N ALA A 131 7.48 -2.91 -8.87
CA ALA A 131 8.37 -2.00 -8.17
C ALA A 131 8.55 -2.40 -6.71
N SER A 132 7.49 -2.83 -6.01
CA SER A 132 7.60 -3.31 -4.62
C SER A 132 8.45 -4.57 -4.47
N LEU A 133 8.46 -5.47 -5.47
CA LEU A 133 9.35 -6.63 -5.49
C LEU A 133 10.81 -6.21 -5.63
N TYR A 134 11.12 -5.31 -6.58
CA TYR A 134 12.47 -4.75 -6.72
C TYR A 134 12.92 -4.02 -5.46
N GLY A 135 12.03 -3.25 -4.84
CA GLY A 135 12.27 -2.60 -3.55
C GLY A 135 12.61 -3.61 -2.47
N ALA A 136 11.84 -4.68 -2.34
CA ALA A 136 12.08 -5.73 -1.34
C ALA A 136 13.45 -6.40 -1.53
N ILE A 137 13.86 -6.67 -2.78
CA ILE A 137 15.19 -7.22 -3.10
C ILE A 137 16.30 -6.22 -2.73
N LEU A 138 16.16 -4.95 -3.11
CA LEU A 138 17.15 -3.91 -2.78
C LEU A 138 17.31 -3.72 -1.27
N PHE A 139 16.21 -3.66 -0.51
CA PHE A 139 16.24 -3.57 0.94
C PHE A 139 16.84 -4.83 1.59
N THR A 140 16.59 -6.00 1.01
CA THR A 140 17.19 -7.26 1.50
C THR A 140 18.71 -7.25 1.27
N LEU A 141 19.18 -6.85 0.08
CA LEU A 141 20.61 -6.73 -0.24
C LEU A 141 21.33 -5.68 0.62
N GLN A 142 20.63 -4.60 0.96
CA GLN A 142 21.13 -3.61 1.91
C GLN A 142 21.22 -4.21 3.33
N GLN A 143 20.27 -5.06 3.74
CA GLN A 143 20.35 -5.74 5.04
C GLN A 143 21.41 -6.83 5.13
N THR A 144 21.75 -7.50 4.02
CA THR A 144 22.86 -8.46 4.00
C THR A 144 24.23 -7.80 3.93
N HIS A 145 24.31 -6.45 3.95
CA HIS A 145 25.53 -5.67 3.78
C HIS A 145 26.24 -5.85 2.42
N TRP A 146 25.55 -6.40 1.41
CA TRP A 146 26.09 -6.51 0.05
C TRP A 146 26.06 -5.17 -0.68
N LEU A 147 25.15 -4.27 -0.28
CA LEU A 147 25.04 -2.92 -0.83
C LEU A 147 25.59 -1.89 0.17
N PRO A 148 26.72 -1.21 -0.10
CA PRO A 148 27.30 -0.21 0.78
C PRO A 148 26.56 1.15 0.69
N ILE A 149 25.27 1.15 1.00
CA ILE A 149 24.40 2.34 1.01
C ILE A 149 23.65 2.38 2.34
N SER A 150 23.53 3.57 2.93
CA SER A 150 22.76 3.73 4.17
C SER A 150 21.27 3.47 3.95
N LYS A 151 20.61 2.85 4.94
CA LYS A 151 19.15 2.61 4.94
C LYS A 151 18.35 3.86 4.56
N ALA A 152 18.70 4.99 5.18
CA ALA A 152 18.03 6.27 4.95
C ALA A 152 18.15 6.75 3.50
N ASN A 153 19.36 6.66 2.92
CA ASN A 153 19.58 7.05 1.53
C ASN A 153 18.82 6.13 0.57
N LEU A 154 18.81 4.82 0.83
CA LEU A 154 18.09 3.86 0.01
C LEU A 154 16.57 4.13 0.04
N ILE A 155 16.01 4.39 1.23
CA ILE A 155 14.59 4.79 1.38
C ILE A 155 14.31 6.07 0.59
N PHE A 156 15.18 7.07 0.69
CA PHE A 156 15.01 8.36 0.00
C PHE A 156 15.04 8.21 -1.53
N PHE A 157 16.07 7.55 -2.09
CA PHE A 157 16.17 7.35 -3.53
C PHE A 157 15.03 6.49 -4.08
N PHE A 158 14.66 5.42 -3.37
CA PHE A 158 13.59 4.53 -3.80
C PHE A 158 12.20 5.19 -3.71
N THR A 159 11.96 6.04 -2.69
CA THR A 159 10.72 6.84 -2.62
C THR A 159 10.64 7.87 -3.74
N MET A 160 11.74 8.58 -4.04
CA MET A 160 11.78 9.50 -5.18
C MET A 160 11.49 8.78 -6.50
N PHE A 161 12.08 7.61 -6.72
CA PHE A 161 11.82 6.77 -7.89
C PHE A 161 10.34 6.35 -8.00
N MET A 162 9.75 5.86 -6.90
CA MET A 162 8.33 5.47 -6.88
C MET A 162 7.38 6.65 -7.12
N ILE A 163 7.67 7.82 -6.54
CA ILE A 163 6.89 9.04 -6.77
C ILE A 163 7.03 9.48 -8.23
N TYR A 164 8.25 9.52 -8.77
CA TYR A 164 8.52 9.92 -10.15
C TYR A 164 7.75 9.07 -11.15
N ILE A 165 7.77 7.75 -11.01
CA ILE A 165 7.06 6.86 -11.93
C ILE A 165 5.54 6.97 -11.75
N THR A 166 5.06 7.12 -10.52
CA THR A 166 3.63 7.33 -10.28
C THR A 166 3.15 8.65 -10.89
N LYS A 167 3.98 9.69 -10.85
CA LYS A 167 3.69 11.00 -11.47
C LYS A 167 3.72 10.93 -13.00
N LEU A 168 4.71 10.27 -13.58
CA LEU A 168 4.81 10.06 -15.03
C LEU A 168 3.69 9.18 -15.58
N GLY A 169 3.39 8.07 -14.90
CA GLY A 169 2.26 7.22 -15.25
C GLY A 169 0.92 7.95 -15.08
N GLY A 170 0.80 8.79 -14.06
CA GLY A 170 -0.37 9.65 -13.86
C GLY A 170 -0.58 10.68 -14.98
N HIS A 171 0.50 11.28 -15.51
CA HIS A 171 0.45 12.21 -16.64
C HIS A 171 -0.02 11.53 -17.94
N ILE A 172 0.31 10.26 -18.13
CA ILE A 172 -0.16 9.44 -19.26
C ILE A 172 -1.63 9.03 -19.05
N THR A 173 -2.04 8.79 -17.80
CA THR A 173 -3.43 8.34 -17.49
C THR A 173 -4.44 9.49 -17.45
N THR A 174 -4.01 10.74 -17.26
CA THR A 174 -4.89 11.92 -17.44
C THR A 174 -5.36 12.10 -18.89
N GLY A 175 -4.77 11.39 -19.86
CA GLY A 175 -5.27 11.32 -21.24
C GLY A 175 -6.33 10.23 -21.49
N VAL A 176 -6.51 9.26 -20.57
CA VAL A 176 -7.34 8.06 -20.84
C VAL A 176 -8.73 8.12 -20.19
N HIS A 177 -9.02 9.13 -19.36
CA HIS A 177 -10.38 9.35 -18.84
C HIS A 177 -11.33 10.02 -19.85
N SER A 178 -10.95 10.13 -21.12
CA SER A 178 -11.79 10.66 -22.21
C SER A 178 -12.35 9.59 -23.16
N GLN A 179 -12.06 8.29 -22.97
CA GLN A 179 -12.58 7.23 -23.84
C GLN A 179 -12.87 5.94 -23.08
N ALA A 180 -13.97 5.96 -22.33
CA ALA A 180 -14.76 4.77 -22.04
C ALA A 180 -16.19 5.23 -21.76
N GLY A 181 -16.87 5.63 -22.84
CA GLY A 181 -18.33 5.69 -22.86
C GLY A 181 -18.88 4.26 -22.93
N GLY A 182 -19.91 4.00 -22.13
CA GLY A 182 -20.59 2.71 -22.05
C GLY A 182 -20.58 2.17 -20.62
N ASP A 183 -21.76 2.14 -19.99
CA ASP A 183 -22.08 1.45 -18.72
C ASP A 183 -21.83 2.21 -17.41
N THR A 184 -22.10 3.52 -17.43
CA THR A 184 -21.89 4.49 -16.34
C THR A 184 -22.96 4.55 -15.24
N ALA A 185 -23.99 3.70 -15.21
CA ALA A 185 -25.08 3.89 -14.24
C ALA A 185 -24.88 3.21 -12.86
N ALA A 186 -24.13 2.09 -12.77
CA ALA A 186 -23.96 1.35 -11.51
C ALA A 186 -22.52 1.38 -10.95
N TRP A 187 -21.52 1.56 -11.82
CA TRP A 187 -20.09 1.47 -11.46
C TRP A 187 -19.44 2.81 -11.11
N GLY A 188 -20.08 3.94 -11.47
CA GLY A 188 -19.52 5.29 -11.33
C GLY A 188 -19.31 5.80 -9.89
N ARG A 189 -19.89 5.14 -8.88
CA ARG A 189 -19.70 5.51 -7.46
C ARG A 189 -18.68 4.66 -6.70
N TYR A 190 -18.27 3.51 -7.23
CA TYR A 190 -17.44 2.52 -6.51
C TYR A 190 -15.96 2.51 -6.89
N ILE A 191 -15.61 2.97 -8.09
CA ILE A 191 -14.22 3.05 -8.55
C ILE A 191 -13.47 4.26 -7.95
N PRO A 192 -14.08 5.45 -7.75
CA PRO A 192 -13.38 6.57 -7.11
C PRO A 192 -13.06 6.29 -5.64
N THR A 193 -13.93 5.55 -4.93
CA THR A 193 -13.80 5.19 -3.52
C THR A 193 -12.71 4.15 -3.28
N GLN A 194 -12.48 3.21 -4.21
CA GLN A 194 -11.37 2.24 -4.13
C GLN A 194 -9.99 2.91 -4.25
N VAL A 195 -9.81 3.85 -5.17
CA VAL A 195 -8.53 4.58 -5.34
C VAL A 195 -8.27 5.52 -4.16
N TRP A 196 -9.33 6.10 -3.59
CA TRP A 196 -9.24 7.08 -2.52
C TRP A 196 -9.08 6.45 -1.12
N SER A 197 -9.80 5.35 -0.84
CA SER A 197 -9.65 4.55 0.38
C SER A 197 -8.27 3.89 0.49
N ARG A 198 -7.66 3.50 -0.64
CA ARG A 198 -6.29 2.94 -0.71
C ARG A 198 -5.18 3.96 -0.43
N GLY A 199 -5.43 5.26 -0.64
CA GLY A 199 -4.43 6.31 -0.45
C GLY A 199 -4.46 6.94 0.93
N VAL A 200 -5.62 7.43 1.36
CA VAL A 200 -5.71 8.35 2.51
C VAL A 200 -5.63 7.63 3.83
N CYS A 201 -6.25 6.45 3.94
CA CYS A 201 -6.15 5.63 5.13
C CYS A 201 -4.69 5.19 5.39
N VAL A 202 -3.95 4.87 4.32
CA VAL A 202 -2.56 4.41 4.42
C VAL A 202 -1.59 5.54 4.76
N CYS A 203 -1.81 6.76 4.26
CA CYS A 203 -0.98 7.93 4.56
C CYS A 203 -1.05 8.39 6.01
N ILE A 204 -2.22 8.24 6.64
CA ILE A 204 -2.47 8.82 7.97
C ILE A 204 -2.16 7.81 9.08
N LEU A 205 -2.14 6.50 8.77
CA LEU A 205 -1.82 5.47 9.75
C LEU A 205 -0.38 5.59 10.26
N PRO A 206 -0.16 5.67 11.59
CA PRO A 206 1.17 5.65 12.16
C PRO A 206 1.84 4.34 11.74
N GLN A 207 2.89 4.49 10.92
CA GLN A 207 3.78 3.39 10.59
C GLN A 207 4.47 3.00 11.90
N GLY A 208 4.56 1.69 12.18
CA GLY A 208 4.96 1.13 13.47
C GLY A 208 6.10 1.87 14.19
N LYS A 209 6.05 1.83 15.52
CA LYS A 209 6.86 2.61 16.47
C LYS A 209 8.28 2.87 15.93
N GLU A 210 8.67 4.14 15.96
CA GLU A 210 10.02 4.64 15.64
C GLU A 210 11.14 3.97 16.47
N SER A 211 10.78 3.19 17.50
CA SER A 211 11.68 2.36 18.30
C SER A 211 12.35 1.21 17.55
N ASP A 212 11.79 0.71 16.43
CA ASP A 212 12.42 -0.37 15.63
C ASP A 212 13.64 0.10 14.81
N TRP A 213 13.91 1.41 14.75
CA TRP A 213 15.08 1.95 14.04
C TRP A 213 16.31 2.13 14.93
N LYS A 214 16.20 1.84 16.23
CA LYS A 214 17.24 2.09 17.24
C LYS A 214 17.92 0.83 17.80
N SER A 215 17.70 -0.35 17.22
CA SER A 215 18.48 -1.56 17.53
C SER A 215 19.36 -2.00 16.37
#